data_AF-A0A350DIR1-F1
#
_entry.id   AF-A0A350DIR1-F1
#
_cell.length_a   1.000
_cell.length_b   1.000
_cell.length_c   1.000
_cell.angle_alpha   90.00
_cell.angle_beta   90.00
_cell.angle_gamma   90.00
#
_symmetry.space_group_name_H-M   'P 1'
#
loop_
_entity.id
_entity.type
_entity.pdbx_description
1 polymer ?
#
loop_
_entity_poly.entity_id
_entity_poly.type
_entity_poly.pdbx_seq_one_letter_code
_entity_poly.pdbx_strand_id
1 'polypeptide(L)' 'VRTLCDFTARQGDLDHRFTPAPSAQEGIEGHALVAKRRENIAGYLAELPLSGEYQGLRVAGRADG' A
#
# COMPACT_ATOMS: atom_id res chain seq x y z
N VAL A 1 -8.10 12.83 -7.05
CA VAL A 1 -7.97 12.20 -8.40
C VAL A 1 -7.40 13.16 -9.43
N ARG A 2 -7.89 14.40 -9.55
CA ARG A 2 -7.36 15.42 -10.48
C ARG A 2 -5.84 15.64 -10.38
N THR A 3 -5.32 15.79 -9.17
CA THR A 3 -3.88 16.05 -8.92
C THR A 3 -2.92 14.97 -9.42
N LEU A 4 -3.30 13.68 -9.33
CA LEU A 4 -2.47 12.58 -9.80
C LEU A 4 -2.49 12.49 -11.33
N CYS A 5 -3.67 12.65 -11.94
CA CYS A 5 -3.82 12.70 -13.40
C CYS A 5 -3.04 13.87 -14.01
N ASP A 6 -3.13 15.05 -13.39
CA ASP A 6 -2.43 16.26 -13.82
C ASP A 6 -0.90 16.17 -13.66
N PHE A 7 -0.40 15.30 -12.77
CA PHE A 7 1.03 15.01 -12.64
C PHE A 7 1.49 14.04 -13.74
N THR A 8 0.74 12.95 -13.97
CA THR A 8 1.09 11.95 -15.00
C THR A 8 1.02 12.49 -16.42
N ALA A 9 0.26 13.57 -16.64
CA ALA A 9 0.12 14.23 -17.94
C ALA A 9 1.25 15.24 -18.26
N ARG A 10 2.15 15.53 -17.32
CA ARG A 10 3.25 16.49 -17.52
C ARG A 10 4.45 15.79 -18.18
N GLN A 11 5.07 16.47 -19.13
CA GLN A 11 6.27 16.03 -19.83
C GLN A 11 7.39 17.05 -19.61
N GLY A 12 8.64 16.58 -19.42
CA GLY A 12 9.81 17.42 -19.11
C GLY A 12 10.56 16.94 -17.87
N ASP A 13 11.42 17.79 -17.31
CA ASP A 13 12.14 17.53 -16.05
C ASP A 13 11.17 17.60 -14.86
N LEU A 14 10.86 16.44 -14.28
CA LEU A 14 10.05 16.31 -13.07
C LEU A 14 10.94 16.62 -11.87
N ASP A 15 11.18 17.91 -11.65
CA ASP A 15 11.85 18.43 -10.46
C ASP A 15 11.28 17.79 -9.18
N HIS A 16 12.15 17.39 -8.25
CA HIS A 16 11.79 16.77 -6.96
C HIS A 16 10.85 17.63 -6.09
N ARG A 17 10.72 18.93 -6.39
CA ARG A 17 9.74 19.84 -5.77
C ARG A 17 8.30 19.59 -6.24
N PHE A 18 8.11 18.82 -7.32
CA PHE A 18 6.81 18.29 -7.71
C PHE A 18 6.56 16.98 -6.96
N THR A 19 6.21 17.08 -5.68
CA THR A 19 5.70 15.94 -4.91
C THR A 19 4.17 15.92 -4.99
N PRO A 20 3.55 15.17 -5.91
CA PRO A 20 2.16 14.75 -5.74
C PRO A 20 2.03 13.72 -4.61
N ALA A 21 3.15 13.35 -3.97
CA ALA A 21 3.20 12.45 -2.85
C ALA A 21 2.77 13.17 -1.56
N PRO A 22 2.01 12.50 -0.69
CA PRO A 22 1.71 13.01 0.64
C PRO A 22 3.02 13.31 1.38
N SER A 23 2.98 14.29 2.28
CA SER A 23 4.02 14.42 3.30
C SER A 23 4.13 13.12 4.11
N ALA A 24 5.26 12.94 4.80
CA ALA A 24 5.45 11.75 5.65
C ALA A 24 4.30 11.59 6.66
N GLN A 25 3.83 12.70 7.24
CA GLN A 25 2.72 12.71 8.19
C GLN A 25 1.39 12.30 7.55
N GLU A 26 1.03 12.91 6.41
CA GLU A 26 -0.17 12.55 5.65
C GLU A 26 -0.12 11.09 5.18
N GLY A 27 1.08 10.58 4.87
CA GLY A 27 1.30 9.17 4.57
C GLY A 27 0.95 8.28 5.77
N ILE A 28 1.51 8.57 6.95
CA ILE A 28 1.24 7.82 8.19
C ILE A 28 -0.26 7.82 8.50
N GLU A 29 -0.90 8.99 8.46
CA GLU A 29 -2.34 9.14 8.72
C GLU A 29 -3.19 8.37 7.71
N GLY A 30 -2.83 8.44 6.42
CA GLY A 30 -3.49 7.69 5.35
C GLY A 30 -3.37 6.18 5.55
N HIS A 31 -2.19 5.68 5.89
CA HIS A 31 -1.96 4.26 6.17
C HIS A 31 -2.75 3.78 7.38
N ALA A 32 -2.78 4.55 8.47
CA ALA A 32 -3.56 4.23 9.67
C ALA A 32 -5.07 4.17 9.37
N LEU A 33 -5.58 5.12 8.56
CA LEU A 33 -6.98 5.13 8.14
C LEU A 33 -7.35 3.90 7.31
N VAL A 34 -6.48 3.48 6.38
CA VAL A 34 -6.70 2.28 5.56
C VAL A 34 -6.69 1.02 6.44
N ALA A 35 -5.75 0.90 7.38
CA ALA A 35 -5.70 -0.22 8.32
C ALA A 35 -7.00 -0.34 9.14
N LYS A 36 -7.45 0.77 9.74
CA LYS A 36 -8.70 0.82 10.52
C LYS A 36 -9.93 0.43 9.69
N ARG A 37 -9.97 0.76 8.41
CA ARG A 37 -11.08 0.36 7.53
C ARG A 37 -11.11 -1.15 7.32
N ARG A 38 -9.95 -1.80 7.22
CA ARG A 38 -9.84 -3.26 7.05
C ARG A 38 -10.27 -4.04 8.28
N GLU A 39 -9.99 -3.53 9.49
CA GLU A 39 -10.42 -4.14 10.76
C GLU A 39 -11.95 -4.33 10.86
N ASN A 40 -12.75 -3.48 10.21
CA ASN A 40 -14.21 -3.58 10.22
C ASN A 40 -14.76 -4.62 9.24
N ILE A 41 -13.91 -5.24 8.41
CA ILE A 41 -14.31 -6.28 7.47
C ILE A 41 -14.36 -7.61 8.23
N ALA A 42 -15.55 -8.23 8.28
CA ALA A 42 -15.72 -9.50 8.97
C ALA A 42 -14.80 -10.57 8.36
N GLY A 43 -13.99 -11.19 9.22
CA GLY A 43 -13.04 -12.23 8.81
C GLY A 43 -11.67 -11.73 8.33
N TYR A 44 -11.44 -10.41 8.29
CA TYR A 44 -10.11 -9.89 7.94
C TYR A 44 -9.08 -10.24 9.00
N LEU A 45 -7.97 -10.83 8.57
CA LEU A 45 -6.81 -11.18 9.37
C LEU A 45 -5.58 -10.49 8.77
N ALA A 46 -4.99 -9.59 9.55
CA ALA A 46 -3.70 -9.03 9.23
C ALA A 46 -2.59 -10.00 9.64
N GLU A 47 -1.50 -10.00 8.86
CA GLU A 47 -0.25 -10.63 9.21
C GLU A 47 -0.36 -12.16 9.45
N LEU A 48 -1.34 -12.82 8.84
CA LEU A 48 -1.60 -14.26 9.02
C LEU A 48 -0.41 -15.08 8.51
N PRO A 49 0.27 -15.87 9.37
CA PRO A 49 1.37 -16.72 8.94
C PRO A 49 0.84 -17.85 8.04
N LEU A 50 1.45 -17.98 6.87
CA LEU A 50 1.14 -19.01 5.89
C LEU A 50 2.42 -19.77 5.55
N SER A 51 2.27 -21.08 5.32
CA SER A 51 3.34 -21.90 4.78
C SER A 51 2.78 -23.03 3.92
N GLY A 52 3.56 -23.46 2.94
CA GLY A 52 3.21 -24.56 2.05
C GLY A 52 4.43 -25.09 1.31
N GLU A 53 4.23 -26.20 0.61
CA GLU A 53 5.25 -26.83 -0.23
C GLU A 53 4.85 -26.67 -1.70
N TYR A 54 5.79 -26.25 -2.55
CA TYR A 54 5.59 -26.17 -3.99
C TYR A 54 6.81 -26.73 -4.71
N GLN A 55 6.62 -27.81 -5.48
CA GLN A 55 7.70 -28.48 -6.22
C GLN A 55 8.91 -28.85 -5.33
N GLY A 56 8.65 -29.25 -4.08
CA GLY A 56 9.70 -29.60 -3.12
C GLY A 56 10.39 -28.39 -2.47
N LEU A 57 9.90 -27.18 -2.69
CA LEU A 57 10.32 -25.97 -1.99
C LEU A 57 9.32 -25.60 -0.90
N ARG A 58 9.83 -25.41 0.32
CA ARG A 58 9.06 -24.82 1.41
C ARG A 58 8.95 -23.32 1.22
N VAL A 59 7.74 -22.83 1.03
CA VAL A 59 7.41 -21.41 0.96
C VAL A 59 6.71 -21.02 2.25
N ALA A 60 7.17 -19.94 2.89
CA ALA A 60 6.54 -19.39 4.08
C ALA A 60 6.54 -17.88 4.01
N GLY A 61 5.53 -17.27 4.63
CA GLY A 61 5.37 -15.83 4.65
C GLY A 61 4.13 -15.45 5.45
N ARG A 62 3.65 -14.24 5.22
CA ARG A 62 2.46 -13.72 5.86
C ARG A 62 1.58 -13.02 4.85
N ALA A 63 0.27 -13.09 5.04
CA ALA A 63 -0.71 -12.44 4.20
C ALA A 63 -1.76 -11.70 5.02
N ASP A 64 -2.33 -10.66 4.40
CA ASP A 64 -3.48 -9.93 4.93
C ASP A 64 -4.71 -10.31 4.09
N GLY A 65 -5.86 -10.61 4.72
CA GLY A 65 -7.07 -11.01 4.01
C GLY A 65 -8.28 -11.21 4.88
#